data_AF-A0A5C1YNV5-F1
#
_entry.id   AF-A0A5C1YNV5-F1
#
_cell.length_a   1.000
_cell.length_b   1.000
_cell.length_c   1.000
_cell.angle_alpha   90.00
_cell.angle_beta   90.00
_cell.angle_gamma   90.00
#
_symmetry.space_group_name_H-M   'P 1'
#
loop_
_entity.id
_entity.type
_entity.pdbx_description
1 polymer ?
#
loop_
_entity_poly.entity_id
_entity_poly.type
_entity_poly.pdbx_seq_one_letter_code
_entity_poly.pdbx_strand_id
1 'polypeptide(L)'
;MTEADPPEGEARWEGSGLDNAKHADTALTREQWRLLLCLTEEGHSLRAIAQHPGMPGWQRLRQHIRASGGRAASYARARQLAAEAFEDRLLQELETLRGEDTAAMRLRIDTLKWLMAKRAPTRYGDRPEAAAPTRAPTAPDIIRRIIIDPRRNDQDSGA
;
A
#
# COMPACT_ATOMS: atom_id res chain seq x y z
N MET A 1 0.58 14.19 56.14
CA MET A 1 -0.86 14.51 56.15
C MET A 1 -1.13 15.30 54.89
N THR A 2 -1.15 14.68 53.70
CA THR A 2 -2.14 13.69 53.22
C THR A 2 -3.47 14.43 53.02
N GLU A 3 -3.75 14.94 51.82
CA GLU A 3 -4.65 14.32 50.80
C GLU A 3 -5.90 15.24 50.70
N ALA A 4 -6.54 15.55 49.57
CA ALA A 4 -6.55 14.99 48.22
C ALA A 4 -6.93 16.11 47.21
N ASP A 5 -6.40 16.00 45.99
CA ASP A 5 -6.97 16.65 44.80
C ASP A 5 -8.29 15.96 44.41
N PRO A 6 -9.37 16.68 44.07
CA PRO A 6 -10.52 16.10 43.39
C PRO A 6 -10.26 15.96 41.87
N PRO A 7 -10.87 14.95 41.22
CA PRO A 7 -10.40 14.41 39.96
C PRO A 7 -10.94 15.12 38.72
N GLU A 8 -10.10 15.11 37.69
CA GLU A 8 -10.40 15.09 36.25
C GLU A 8 -11.60 15.92 35.79
N GLY A 9 -11.27 17.11 35.28
CA GLY A 9 -12.18 17.92 34.48
C GLY A 9 -12.64 17.13 33.25
N GLU A 10 -13.87 16.65 33.34
CA GLU A 10 -14.69 16.17 32.24
C GLU A 10 -14.56 17.15 31.07
N ALA A 11 -13.83 16.76 30.03
CA ALA A 11 -13.83 17.42 28.75
C ALA A 11 -15.24 17.24 28.14
N ARG A 12 -16.09 18.19 28.50
CA ARG A 12 -17.39 18.52 27.93
C ARG A 12 -17.22 18.77 26.43
N TRP A 13 -17.28 17.70 25.63
CA TRP A 13 -17.44 17.79 24.18
C TRP A 13 -18.89 18.16 23.84
N GLU A 14 -19.32 19.37 24.22
CA GLU A 14 -20.55 19.96 23.72
C GLU A 14 -20.26 20.73 22.42
N GLY A 15 -20.69 20.13 21.31
CA GLY A 15 -21.26 20.87 20.17
C GLY A 15 -20.29 21.37 19.11
N SER A 16 -20.18 20.63 18.00
CA SER A 16 -20.35 21.24 16.66
C SER A 16 -20.48 20.14 15.59
N GLY A 17 -21.62 20.11 14.90
CA GLY A 17 -21.75 19.40 13.62
C GLY A 17 -22.54 18.10 13.59
N LEU A 18 -23.59 17.94 14.42
CA LEU A 18 -24.71 17.04 14.10
C LEU A 18 -25.57 17.61 12.95
N ASP A 19 -24.94 18.15 11.91
CA ASP A 19 -25.56 18.48 10.62
C ASP A 19 -25.66 17.23 9.71
N ASN A 20 -25.39 16.04 10.25
CA ASN A 20 -25.47 14.76 9.54
C ASN A 20 -26.92 14.30 9.25
N ALA A 21 -27.92 15.07 9.67
CA ALA A 21 -29.34 14.76 9.48
C ALA A 21 -29.91 15.18 8.10
N LYS A 22 -29.17 15.96 7.28
CA LYS A 22 -29.72 16.54 6.02
C LYS A 22 -29.24 15.88 4.72
N HIS A 23 -28.62 14.70 4.78
CA HIS A 23 -28.26 13.93 3.57
C HIS A 23 -29.00 12.59 3.49
N ALA A 24 -30.15 12.50 4.15
CA ALA A 24 -31.07 11.38 3.99
C ALA A 24 -31.68 11.45 2.59
N ASP A 25 -31.38 10.41 1.81
CA ASP A 25 -32.16 9.95 0.66
C ASP A 25 -32.07 10.74 -0.66
N THR A 26 -30.85 11.07 -1.10
CA THR A 26 -30.62 11.45 -2.51
C THR A 26 -29.67 10.45 -3.14
N ALA A 27 -30.10 9.83 -4.25
CA ALA A 27 -29.25 8.97 -5.06
C ALA A 27 -27.95 9.72 -5.41
N LEU A 28 -26.81 9.04 -5.28
CA LEU A 28 -25.51 9.62 -5.63
C LEU A 28 -25.56 10.22 -7.03
N THR A 29 -25.44 11.55 -7.11
CA THR A 29 -25.54 12.29 -8.36
C THR A 29 -24.34 11.97 -9.26
N ARG A 30 -24.49 12.21 -10.56
CA ARG A 30 -23.40 12.02 -11.52
C ARG A 30 -22.20 12.91 -11.20
N GLU A 31 -22.43 14.12 -10.70
CA GLU A 31 -21.38 15.06 -10.31
C GLU A 31 -20.62 14.57 -9.08
N GLN A 32 -21.33 14.18 -8.01
CA GLN A 32 -20.71 13.57 -6.82
C GLN A 32 -19.90 12.33 -7.18
N TRP A 33 -20.39 11.51 -8.11
CA TRP A 33 -19.63 10.34 -8.58
C TRP A 33 -18.33 10.73 -9.30
N ARG A 34 -18.36 11.73 -10.18
CA ARG A 34 -17.16 12.23 -10.87
C ARG A 34 -16.17 12.83 -9.89
N LEU A 35 -16.64 13.63 -8.95
CA LEU A 35 -15.80 14.24 -7.91
C LEU A 35 -15.16 13.16 -7.02
N LEU A 36 -15.91 12.12 -6.64
CA LEU A 36 -15.36 10.99 -5.89
C LEU A 36 -14.22 10.31 -6.65
N LEU A 37 -14.36 10.09 -7.96
CA LEU A 37 -13.31 9.48 -8.77
C LEU A 37 -12.07 10.38 -8.84
N CYS A 38 -12.23 11.67 -9.14
CA CYS A 38 -11.14 12.65 -9.19
C CYS A 38 -10.35 12.68 -7.87
N LEU A 39 -11.04 12.85 -6.74
CA LEU A 39 -10.40 12.88 -5.43
C LEU A 39 -9.74 11.54 -5.08
N THR A 40 -10.29 10.42 -5.56
CA THR A 40 -9.67 9.11 -5.37
C THR A 40 -8.37 8.99 -6.18
N GLU A 41 -8.34 9.52 -7.40
CA GLU A 41 -7.16 9.59 -8.28
C GLU A 41 -6.08 10.51 -7.69
N GLU A 42 -6.47 11.57 -6.98
CA GLU A 42 -5.57 12.43 -6.17
C GLU A 42 -5.11 11.75 -4.85
N GLY A 43 -5.53 10.52 -4.61
CA GLY A 43 -5.10 9.73 -3.45
C GLY A 43 -5.88 9.99 -2.16
N HIS A 44 -7.02 10.70 -2.21
CA HIS A 44 -7.89 10.86 -1.04
C HIS A 44 -8.56 9.53 -0.64
N SER A 45 -8.76 9.35 0.67
CA SER A 45 -9.54 8.23 1.19
C SER A 45 -11.04 8.50 1.07
N LEU A 46 -11.88 7.46 1.00
CA LEU A 46 -13.34 7.63 1.02
C LEU A 46 -13.84 8.36 2.29
N ARG A 47 -13.09 8.29 3.40
CA ARG A 47 -13.41 9.03 4.62
C ARG A 47 -13.16 10.52 4.44
N ALA A 48 -12.04 10.90 3.84
CA ALA A 48 -11.74 12.30 3.52
C ALA A 48 -12.74 12.85 2.48
N ILE A 49 -13.06 12.07 1.45
CA ILE A 49 -14.05 12.46 0.43
C ILE A 49 -15.42 12.70 1.07
N ALA A 50 -15.85 11.87 2.00
CA ALA A 50 -17.12 12.04 2.70
C ALA A 50 -17.21 13.29 3.58
N GLN A 51 -16.10 13.96 3.86
CA GLN A 51 -16.08 15.23 4.60
C GLN A 51 -16.23 16.45 3.68
N HIS A 52 -16.18 16.28 2.34
CA HIS A 52 -16.39 17.39 1.43
C HIS A 52 -17.86 17.88 1.48
N PRO A 53 -18.10 19.20 1.35
CA PRO A 53 -19.44 19.75 1.29
C PRO A 53 -20.28 19.09 0.17
N GLY A 54 -21.49 18.68 0.51
CA GLY A 54 -22.40 18.05 -0.44
C GLY A 54 -22.05 16.59 -0.80
N MET A 55 -21.03 15.97 -0.19
CA MET A 55 -20.80 14.54 -0.32
C MET A 55 -21.66 13.74 0.65
N PRO A 56 -22.23 12.60 0.24
CA PRO A 56 -22.89 11.71 1.18
C PRO A 56 -21.87 11.04 2.10
N GLY A 57 -22.32 10.64 3.28
CA GLY A 57 -21.47 9.97 4.26
C GLY A 57 -20.79 8.70 3.74
N TRP A 58 -19.65 8.33 4.35
CA TRP A 58 -18.76 7.29 3.85
C TRP A 58 -19.44 5.93 3.63
N GLN A 59 -20.39 5.54 4.49
CA GLN A 59 -21.13 4.27 4.36
C GLN A 59 -21.96 4.24 3.08
N ARG A 60 -22.65 5.34 2.76
CA ARG A 60 -23.44 5.48 1.53
C ARG A 60 -22.57 5.44 0.29
N LEU A 61 -21.44 6.15 0.29
CA LEU A 61 -20.48 6.08 -0.82
C LEU A 61 -20.03 4.63 -1.08
N ARG A 62 -19.68 3.90 -0.02
CA ARG A 62 -19.26 2.49 -0.12
C ARG A 62 -20.40 1.59 -0.62
N GLN A 63 -21.63 1.82 -0.19
CA GLN A 63 -22.80 1.09 -0.67
C GLN A 63 -23.00 1.32 -2.18
N HIS A 64 -22.94 2.57 -2.65
CA HIS A 64 -23.10 2.90 -4.06
C HIS A 64 -22.00 2.31 -4.96
N ILE A 65 -20.76 2.24 -4.47
CA ILE A 65 -19.65 1.59 -5.20
C ILE A 65 -19.95 0.09 -5.38
N ARG A 66 -20.47 -0.58 -4.34
CA ARG A 66 -20.74 -2.03 -4.34
C ARG A 66 -21.99 -2.41 -5.12
N ALA A 67 -22.99 -1.54 -5.15
CA ALA A 67 -24.29 -1.82 -5.76
C ALA A 67 -24.24 -1.92 -7.31
N SER A 68 -23.18 -1.43 -7.96
CA SER A 68 -23.04 -1.46 -9.42
C SER A 68 -21.63 -1.88 -9.83
N GLY A 69 -21.52 -2.96 -10.61
CA GLY A 69 -20.24 -3.46 -11.11
C GLY A 69 -19.46 -2.43 -11.92
N GLY A 70 -20.14 -1.60 -12.72
CA GLY A 70 -19.50 -0.51 -13.48
C GLY A 70 -18.91 0.58 -12.59
N ARG A 71 -19.58 0.90 -11.47
CA ARG A 71 -19.05 1.83 -10.46
C ARG A 71 -17.86 1.22 -9.72
N ALA A 72 -17.97 -0.04 -9.31
CA ALA A 72 -16.87 -0.76 -8.68
C ALA A 72 -15.61 -0.79 -9.57
N ALA A 73 -15.76 -1.10 -10.85
CA ALA A 73 -14.66 -1.12 -11.81
C ALA A 73 -14.03 0.27 -12.02
N SER A 74 -14.84 1.31 -12.15
CA SER A 74 -14.34 2.69 -12.31
C SER A 74 -13.61 3.17 -11.06
N TYR A 75 -14.14 2.88 -9.88
CA TYR A 75 -13.47 3.17 -8.61
C TYR A 75 -12.16 2.37 -8.45
N ALA A 76 -12.13 1.10 -8.87
CA ALA A 76 -10.91 0.30 -8.85
C ALA A 76 -9.81 0.90 -9.74
N ARG A 77 -10.17 1.40 -10.93
CA ARG A 77 -9.23 2.13 -11.81
C ARG A 77 -8.72 3.42 -11.18
N ALA A 78 -9.62 4.25 -10.63
CA ALA A 78 -9.23 5.46 -9.90
C ALA A 78 -8.25 5.15 -8.75
N ARG A 79 -8.51 4.04 -8.03
CA ARG A 79 -7.63 3.54 -6.96
C ARG A 79 -6.26 3.06 -7.44
N GLN A 80 -6.10 2.68 -8.71
CA GLN A 80 -4.82 2.36 -9.33
C GLN A 80 -4.07 3.62 -9.75
N LEU A 81 -4.76 4.57 -10.38
CA LEU A 81 -4.21 5.87 -10.78
C LEU A 81 -3.70 6.69 -9.58
N ALA A 82 -4.34 6.53 -8.41
CA ALA A 82 -3.88 7.09 -7.14
C ALA A 82 -2.41 6.83 -6.79
N ALA A 83 -1.78 5.81 -7.40
CA ALA A 83 -0.36 5.56 -7.20
C ALA A 83 0.53 6.71 -7.70
N GLU A 84 0.14 7.38 -8.78
CA GLU A 84 0.85 8.56 -9.32
C GLU A 84 0.77 9.74 -8.34
N ALA A 85 -0.41 10.01 -7.79
CA ALA A 85 -0.57 11.06 -6.77
C ALA A 85 0.22 10.78 -5.47
N PHE A 86 0.42 9.50 -5.11
CA PHE A 86 1.29 9.15 -3.99
C PHE A 86 2.77 9.36 -4.30
N GLU A 87 3.18 9.24 -5.56
CA GLU A 87 4.54 9.56 -6.02
C GLU A 87 4.82 11.06 -5.87
N ASP A 88 3.91 11.90 -6.36
CA ASP A 88 4.04 13.36 -6.22
C ASP A 88 4.10 13.79 -4.75
N ARG A 89 3.23 13.21 -3.90
CA ARG A 89 3.25 13.46 -2.46
C ARG A 89 4.56 13.01 -1.81
N LEU A 90 5.11 11.88 -2.24
CA LEU A 90 6.39 11.38 -1.74
C LEU A 90 7.53 12.36 -2.10
N LEU A 91 7.58 12.84 -3.34
CA LEU A 91 8.58 13.83 -3.77
C LEU A 91 8.48 15.12 -2.96
N GLN A 92 7.26 15.62 -2.75
CA GLN A 92 7.02 16.80 -1.92
C GLN A 92 7.49 16.59 -0.47
N GLU A 93 7.21 15.43 0.11
CA GLU A 93 7.66 15.10 1.47
C GLU A 93 9.19 15.07 1.57
N LEU A 94 9.88 14.56 0.56
CA LEU A 94 11.35 14.55 0.51
C LEU A 94 11.94 15.96 0.46
N GLU A 95 11.31 16.91 -0.24
CA GLU A 95 11.75 18.31 -0.29
C GLU A 95 11.61 19.03 1.07
N THR A 96 10.65 18.61 1.89
CA THR A 96 10.40 19.22 3.21
C THR A 96 11.32 18.73 4.32
N LEU A 97 12.19 17.75 4.05
CA LEU A 97 13.07 17.15 5.04
C LEU A 97 14.02 18.19 5.66
N ARG A 98 13.80 18.49 6.93
CA ARG A 98 14.72 19.22 7.82
C ARG A 98 14.95 18.35 9.05
N GLY A 99 16.20 18.32 9.54
CA GLY A 99 16.80 17.23 10.33
C GLY A 99 16.18 16.80 11.68
N GLU A 100 14.98 17.26 12.04
CA GLU A 100 14.38 16.98 13.36
C GLU A 100 13.39 15.81 13.40
N ASP A 101 12.89 15.30 12.26
CA ASP A 101 11.90 14.20 12.28
C ASP A 101 12.15 13.09 11.26
N THR A 102 13.40 12.63 11.18
CA THR A 102 13.81 11.61 10.20
C THR A 102 13.10 10.27 10.38
N ALA A 103 12.71 9.92 11.62
CA ALA A 103 12.05 8.64 11.91
C ALA A 103 10.58 8.61 11.46
N ALA A 104 9.78 9.62 11.81
CA ALA A 104 8.39 9.69 11.36
C ALA A 104 8.31 9.84 9.84
N MET A 105 9.23 10.63 9.25
CA MET A 105 9.31 10.79 7.80
C MET A 105 9.69 9.50 7.09
N ARG A 106 10.65 8.73 7.62
CA ARG A 106 10.99 7.42 7.08
C ARG A 106 9.78 6.47 7.09
N LEU A 107 9.05 6.41 8.21
CA LEU A 107 7.84 5.59 8.31
C LEU A 107 6.80 6.01 7.27
N ARG A 108 6.66 7.33 7.04
CA ARG A 108 5.70 7.87 6.08
C ARG A 108 6.08 7.54 4.63
N ILE A 109 7.35 7.73 4.27
CA ILE A 109 7.94 7.32 2.98
C ILE A 109 7.72 5.83 2.73
N ASP A 110 8.04 4.98 3.71
CA ASP A 110 7.88 3.53 3.60
C ASP A 110 6.40 3.14 3.45
N THR A 111 5.50 3.82 4.15
CA THR A 111 4.05 3.63 4.04
C THR A 111 3.54 4.01 2.64
N LEU A 112 4.02 5.12 2.08
CA LEU A 112 3.66 5.56 0.72
C LEU A 112 4.16 4.57 -0.34
N LYS A 113 5.44 4.15 -0.26
CA LYS A 113 6.00 3.13 -1.15
C LYS A 113 5.20 1.83 -1.10
N TRP A 114 4.88 1.34 0.09
CA TRP A 114 4.06 0.14 0.26
C TRP A 114 2.67 0.30 -0.36
N LEU A 115 2.04 1.46 -0.16
CA LEU A 115 0.71 1.73 -0.71
C LEU A 115 0.75 1.78 -2.24
N MET A 116 1.76 2.43 -2.83
CA MET A 116 1.98 2.48 -4.29
C MET A 116 2.17 1.08 -4.88
N ALA A 117 3.01 0.25 -4.26
CA ALA A 117 3.23 -1.15 -4.68
C ALA A 117 1.93 -1.97 -4.65
N LYS A 118 1.05 -1.73 -3.66
CA LYS A 118 -0.26 -2.39 -3.59
C LYS A 118 -1.28 -1.84 -4.59
N ARG A 119 -1.17 -0.57 -4.98
CA ARG A 119 -2.12 0.07 -5.91
C ARG A 119 -1.83 -0.20 -7.36
N ALA A 120 -0.56 -0.16 -7.74
CA ALA A 120 -0.12 -0.41 -9.09
C ALA A 120 1.07 -1.39 -9.06
N PRO A 121 0.84 -2.67 -8.74
CA PRO A 121 1.89 -3.67 -8.59
C PRO A 121 2.72 -3.87 -9.87
N THR A 122 2.13 -3.67 -11.04
CA THR A 122 2.86 -3.75 -12.32
C THR A 122 3.91 -2.65 -12.49
N ARG A 123 3.66 -1.46 -11.92
CA ARG A 123 4.55 -0.30 -12.02
C ARG A 123 5.53 -0.21 -10.85
N TYR A 124 5.03 -0.37 -9.63
CA TYR A 124 5.80 -0.14 -8.38
C TYR A 124 5.99 -1.40 -7.54
N GLY A 125 5.57 -2.58 -8.02
CA GLY A 125 5.85 -3.83 -7.33
C GLY A 125 7.32 -4.21 -7.45
N ASP A 126 7.83 -4.90 -6.44
CA ASP A 126 9.18 -5.46 -6.47
C ASP A 126 9.28 -6.46 -7.63
N ARG A 127 10.10 -6.13 -8.63
CA ARG A 127 10.47 -7.10 -9.65
C ARG A 127 11.48 -8.04 -9.02
N PRO A 128 11.20 -9.36 -8.94
CA PRO A 128 12.25 -10.28 -8.56
C PRO A 128 13.39 -10.09 -9.56
N GLU A 129 14.60 -9.93 -9.04
CA GLU A 129 15.79 -9.91 -9.87
C GLU A 129 15.74 -11.17 -10.73
N ALA A 130 15.66 -10.98 -12.04
CA ALA A 130 15.55 -12.09 -12.97
C ALA A 130 16.75 -12.99 -12.69
N ALA A 131 16.48 -14.20 -12.19
CA ALA A 131 17.53 -15.17 -11.97
C ALA A 131 18.35 -15.22 -13.27
N ALA A 132 19.64 -14.89 -13.16
CA ALA A 132 20.58 -15.07 -14.26
C ALA A 132 20.28 -16.44 -14.87
N PRO A 133 20.24 -16.59 -16.21
CA PRO A 133 19.85 -17.85 -16.81
C PRO A 133 20.74 -18.92 -16.20
N THR A 134 20.17 -19.70 -15.28
CA THR A 134 20.81 -20.90 -14.77
C THR A 134 20.98 -21.72 -16.03
N ARG A 135 22.20 -21.73 -16.56
CA ARG A 135 22.59 -22.65 -17.60
C ARG A 135 22.20 -24.00 -17.02
N ALA A 136 21.11 -24.57 -17.51
CA ALA A 136 20.69 -25.89 -17.12
C ALA A 136 21.94 -26.78 -17.21
N PRO A 137 22.22 -27.66 -16.23
CA PRO A 137 23.34 -28.57 -16.36
C PRO A 137 23.13 -29.33 -17.66
N THR A 138 23.92 -28.98 -18.69
CA THR A 138 23.94 -29.72 -19.94
C THR A 138 24.26 -31.15 -19.55
N ALA A 139 23.40 -32.08 -19.97
CA ALA A 139 23.65 -33.50 -19.76
C ALA A 139 25.10 -33.78 -20.21
N PRO A 140 25.93 -34.42 -19.37
CA PRO A 140 27.30 -34.70 -19.76
C PRO A 140 27.27 -35.61 -20.99
N ASP A 141 28.01 -35.24 -22.05
CA ASP A 141 28.04 -36.04 -23.28
C ASP A 141 28.55 -37.47 -23.03
N ILE A 142 29.38 -37.66 -22.00
CA ILE A 142 29.96 -38.96 -21.65
C ILE A 142 30.13 -39.06 -20.13
N ILE A 143 29.63 -40.17 -19.55
CA ILE A 143 29.92 -40.58 -18.17
C ILE A 143 30.96 -41.70 -18.23
N ARG A 144 32.18 -41.45 -17.72
CA ARG A 144 33.21 -42.49 -17.55
C ARG A 144 33.20 -42.99 -16.11
N ARG A 145 32.99 -44.29 -15.91
CA ARG A 145 33.15 -44.96 -14.62
C ARG A 145 34.54 -45.56 -14.54
N ILE A 146 35.38 -45.02 -13.65
CA ILE A 146 36.68 -45.64 -13.30
C ILE A 146 36.43 -46.46 -12.03
N ILE A 147 36.65 -47.77 -12.11
CA ILE A 147 36.65 -48.64 -10.94
C ILE A 147 38.06 -48.59 -10.36
N ILE A 148 38.22 -47.90 -9.24
CA ILE A 148 39.46 -47.91 -8.47
C ILE A 148 39.37 -49.12 -7.54
N ASP A 149 40.22 -50.13 -7.77
CA ASP A 149 40.35 -51.25 -6.84
C ASP A 149 41.16 -50.77 -5.62
N PRO A 150 40.55 -50.66 -4.42
CA PRO A 150 41.21 -50.08 -3.27
C PRO A 150 42.41 -50.89 -2.76
N ARG A 151 42.61 -52.14 -3.23
CA ARG A 151 43.76 -52.96 -2.82
C ARG A 151 45.00 -52.78 -3.69
N ARG A 152 44.92 -52.00 -4.78
CA ARG A 152 46.03 -51.81 -5.72
C ARG A 152 46.91 -50.60 -5.41
N ASN A 153 46.52 -49.72 -4.47
CA ASN A 153 47.25 -48.48 -4.24
C ASN A 153 48.42 -48.56 -3.23
N ASP A 154 48.72 -49.75 -2.69
CA ASP A 154 49.68 -49.92 -1.59
C ASP A 154 50.94 -50.73 -1.96
N GLN A 155 51.31 -50.83 -3.25
CA GLN A 155 52.50 -51.62 -3.65
C GLN A 155 53.56 -50.86 -4.48
N ASP A 156 53.36 -49.58 -4.85
CA ASP A 156 54.37 -48.79 -5.59
C ASP A 156 54.88 -47.58 -4.79
N SER A 157 55.25 -47.81 -3.53
CA SER A 157 56.09 -46.89 -2.76
C SER A 157 57.00 -47.68 -1.82
N GLY A 158 58.01 -48.32 -2.39
CA GLY A 158 59.00 -49.07 -1.63
C GLY A 158 60.01 -49.84 -2.47
N ALA A 159 60.83 -49.12 -3.24
CA ALA A 159 62.24 -49.45 -3.55
C ALA A 159 62.86 -48.33 -4.40
#